data_AF-A0AAP0FJK2-F1
#
_entry.id   AF-A0AAP0FJK2-F1
#
_cell.length_a   1.000
_cell.length_b   1.000
_cell.length_c   1.000
_cell.angle_alpha   90.00
_cell.angle_beta   90.00
_cell.angle_gamma   90.00
#
_symmetry.space_group_name_H-M   'P 1'
#
loop_
_entity.id
_entity.type
_entity.pdbx_description
1 polymer ?
#
loop_
_entity_poly.entity_id
_entity_poly.type
_entity_poly.pdbx_seq_one_letter_code
_entity_poly.pdbx_strand_id
1 'polypeptide(L)'
;MVNVGGRCVEAESGVGGGGGGGGGGGGVGMEEALMAMSVGFGGEVSVLSLGDDDCTVALTGELPDSGKWKEMLPCHELRAYADMWRPYDPRGLAQR
;
A
#
# COMPACT_ATOMS: atom_id res chain seq x y z
N MET A 1 6.31 4.56 6.68
CA MET A 1 6.20 3.72 5.46
C MET A 1 5.88 2.31 5.89
N VAL A 2 4.88 1.68 5.29
CA VAL A 2 4.42 0.33 5.60
C VAL A 2 4.17 -0.43 4.30
N ASN A 3 4.67 -1.65 4.17
CA ASN A 3 4.27 -2.54 3.09
C ASN A 3 2.85 -3.03 3.41
N VAL A 4 1.91 -2.77 2.51
CA VAL A 4 0.49 -3.15 2.66
C VAL A 4 0.06 -4.16 1.60
N GLY A 5 0.97 -4.56 0.71
CA GLY A 5 0.67 -5.47 -0.38
C GLY A 5 0.69 -6.94 0.00
N GLY A 6 -0.12 -7.71 -0.72
CA GLY A 6 -0.19 -9.17 -0.67
C GLY A 6 -0.60 -9.72 0.69
N ARG A 7 -0.15 -10.93 1.03
CA ARG A 7 -0.46 -11.59 2.32
C ARG A 7 0.29 -11.01 3.52
N CYS A 8 0.85 -9.81 3.41
CA CYS A 8 1.56 -9.16 4.52
C CYS A 8 0.59 -8.57 5.55
N VAL A 9 -0.65 -8.29 5.16
CA VAL A 9 -1.70 -7.76 6.05
C VAL A 9 -2.85 -8.76 6.07
N GLU A 10 -2.84 -9.64 7.06
CA GLU A 10 -3.88 -10.64 7.29
C GLU A 10 -4.66 -10.29 8.55
N ALA A 11 -5.97 -10.51 8.55
CA ALA A 11 -6.80 -10.30 9.73
C ALA A 11 -6.43 -11.29 10.84
N GLU A 12 -6.33 -10.80 12.07
CA GLU A 12 -5.99 -11.61 13.25
C GLU A 12 -7.09 -12.61 13.67
N SER A 13 -8.31 -12.49 13.13
CA SER A 13 -9.43 -13.35 13.48
C SER A 13 -9.35 -14.72 12.79
N GLY A 14 -8.55 -15.61 13.35
CA GLY A 14 -8.69 -17.05 13.15
C GLY A 14 -9.92 -17.57 13.90
N VAL A 15 -11.04 -17.78 13.19
CA VAL A 15 -12.07 -18.71 13.66
C VAL A 15 -11.66 -20.12 13.23
N GLY A 16 -10.96 -20.80 14.14
CA GLY A 16 -11.10 -22.23 14.43
C GLY A 16 -10.71 -23.28 13.37
N GLY A 17 -9.62 -23.99 13.63
CA GLY A 17 -9.57 -25.46 13.50
C GLY A 17 -9.17 -26.05 12.14
N GLY A 18 -7.94 -26.58 12.08
CA GLY A 18 -7.63 -27.83 11.38
C GLY A 18 -7.72 -27.87 9.86
N GLY A 19 -6.55 -27.82 9.20
CA GLY A 19 -6.29 -28.55 7.95
C GLY A 19 -6.64 -27.83 6.64
N GLY A 20 -5.68 -27.88 5.71
CA GLY A 20 -5.92 -27.67 4.28
C GLY A 20 -5.53 -26.28 3.77
N GLY A 21 -4.62 -26.26 2.80
CA GLY A 21 -4.13 -25.03 2.19
C GLY A 21 -5.19 -24.28 1.37
N GLY A 22 -4.93 -22.98 1.17
CA GLY A 22 -5.62 -22.14 0.19
C GLY A 22 -6.51 -21.05 0.76
N GLY A 23 -6.01 -20.24 1.72
CA GLY A 23 -6.72 -19.05 2.20
C GLY A 23 -6.68 -17.92 1.17
N GLY A 24 -7.79 -17.71 0.46
CA GLY A 24 -8.05 -16.46 -0.25
C GLY A 24 -8.51 -15.41 0.75
N GLY A 25 -7.84 -14.25 0.79
CA GLY A 25 -8.21 -13.16 1.70
C GLY A 25 -7.26 -11.98 1.83
N GLY A 26 -6.04 -12.03 1.28
CA GLY A 26 -5.04 -10.95 1.47
C GLY A 26 -5.45 -9.55 0.99
N GLY A 27 -6.35 -9.43 0.02
CA GLY A 27 -6.82 -8.12 -0.48
C GLY A 27 -7.69 -7.34 0.51
N VAL A 28 -8.49 -8.03 1.33
CA VAL A 28 -9.43 -7.38 2.26
C VAL A 28 -8.68 -6.67 3.39
N GLY A 29 -7.59 -7.26 3.88
CA GLY A 29 -6.75 -6.67 4.93
C GLY A 29 -6.02 -5.39 4.48
N MET A 30 -5.59 -5.34 3.21
CA MET A 30 -4.92 -4.17 2.65
C MET A 30 -5.83 -2.94 2.60
N GLU A 31 -7.07 -3.10 2.11
CA GLU A 31 -8.02 -1.99 2.00
C GLU A 31 -8.41 -1.44 3.37
N GLU A 32 -8.71 -2.32 4.33
CA GLU A 32 -9.05 -1.95 5.70
C GLU A 32 -7.88 -1.23 6.38
N ALA A 33 -6.64 -1.70 6.19
CA ALA A 33 -5.45 -1.04 6.72
C ALA A 33 -5.23 0.35 6.11
N LEU A 34 -5.36 0.51 4.79
CA LEU A 34 -5.24 1.81 4.14
C LEU A 34 -6.33 2.78 4.58
N MET A 35 -7.57 2.29 4.76
CA MET A 35 -8.68 3.09 5.29
C MET A 35 -8.39 3.55 6.72
N ALA A 36 -7.94 2.64 7.59
CA ALA A 36 -7.58 2.97 8.96
C ALA A 36 -6.42 3.98 9.03
N MET A 37 -5.40 3.82 8.17
CA MET A 37 -4.33 4.80 8.03
C MET A 37 -4.85 6.17 7.59
N SER A 38 -5.74 6.21 6.59
CA SER A 38 -6.32 7.47 6.12
C SER A 38 -7.06 8.20 7.23
N VAL A 39 -7.84 7.49 8.04
CA VAL A 39 -8.53 8.07 9.21
C VAL A 39 -7.53 8.54 10.27
N GLY A 40 -6.55 7.70 10.62
CA GLY A 40 -5.58 7.99 11.69
C GLY A 40 -4.59 9.12 11.35
N PHE A 41 -4.28 9.31 10.07
CA PHE A 41 -3.34 10.31 9.57
C PHE A 41 -4.03 11.46 8.80
N GLY A 42 -5.33 11.67 9.00
CA GLY A 42 -6.02 12.85 8.48
C GLY A 42 -6.08 12.95 6.95
N GLY A 43 -6.08 11.81 6.24
CA GLY A 43 -6.08 11.73 4.79
C GLY A 43 -4.71 11.87 4.14
N GLU A 44 -3.64 12.07 4.92
CA GLU A 44 -2.27 12.17 4.42
C GLU A 44 -1.67 10.79 4.19
N VAL A 45 -2.22 10.04 3.23
CA VAL A 45 -1.71 8.72 2.82
C VAL A 45 -1.43 8.74 1.33
N SER A 46 -0.24 8.28 0.94
CA SER A 46 0.14 8.05 -0.45
C SER A 46 0.56 6.61 -0.65
N VAL A 47 0.24 6.06 -1.82
CA VAL A 47 0.44 4.66 -2.16
C VAL A 47 1.27 4.54 -3.43
N LEU A 48 2.19 3.59 -3.45
CA LEU A 48 2.87 3.11 -4.64
C LEU A 48 2.48 1.64 -4.85
N SER A 49 1.90 1.34 -6.01
CA SER A 49 1.58 -0.02 -6.44
C SER A 49 2.21 -0.29 -7.80
N LEU A 50 2.76 -1.50 -7.98
CA LEU A 50 3.38 -1.92 -9.25
C LEU A 50 2.41 -2.59 -10.22
N GLY A 51 1.11 -2.52 -9.97
CA GLY A 51 0.05 -3.04 -10.84
C GLY A 51 -0.65 -4.28 -10.31
N ASP A 52 -0.05 -4.95 -9.32
CA ASP A 52 -0.66 -6.04 -8.56
C ASP A 52 -0.73 -5.63 -7.08
N ASP A 53 -1.79 -6.05 -6.38
CA ASP A 53 -1.98 -5.76 -4.95
C ASP A 53 -0.86 -6.35 -4.09
N ASP A 54 -0.14 -7.35 -4.59
CA ASP A 54 0.99 -8.02 -3.91
C ASP A 54 2.21 -7.11 -3.69
N CYS A 55 2.34 -6.01 -4.44
CA CYS A 55 3.50 -5.12 -4.43
C CYS A 55 3.09 -3.67 -4.14
N THR A 56 2.46 -3.43 -2.98
CA THR A 56 1.93 -2.12 -2.60
C THR A 56 2.53 -1.57 -1.31
N VAL A 57 2.97 -0.32 -1.32
CA VAL A 57 3.56 0.38 -0.16
C VAL A 57 2.79 1.66 0.14
N ALA A 58 2.55 1.92 1.42
CA ALA A 58 1.92 3.14 1.91
C ALA A 58 2.91 4.04 2.67
N LEU A 59 2.82 5.34 2.42
CA LEU A 59 3.53 6.40 3.16
C LEU A 59 2.50 7.36 3.76
N THR A 60 2.77 7.84 4.97
CA THR A 60 1.94 8.84 5.65
C THR A 60 2.66 10.18 5.72
N GLY A 61 1.89 11.27 5.73
CA GLY A 61 2.40 12.65 5.73
C GLY A 61 2.71 13.18 4.33
N GLU A 62 3.29 14.38 4.28
CA GLU A 62 3.66 15.06 3.03
C GLU A 62 4.73 14.27 2.25
N LEU A 63 4.49 14.05 0.95
CA LEU A 63 5.48 13.46 0.07
C LEU A 63 6.66 14.43 -0.11
N PRO A 64 7.91 13.94 -0.11
CA PRO A 64 9.05 14.78 -0.43
C PRO A 64 8.98 15.25 -1.88
N ASP A 65 9.63 16.38 -2.18
CA ASP A 65 9.77 16.90 -3.53
C ASP A 65 10.37 15.82 -4.47
N SER A 66 9.62 15.46 -5.51
CA SER A 66 9.98 14.36 -6.40
C SER A 66 11.25 14.65 -7.19
N GLY A 67 11.54 15.91 -7.52
CA GLY A 67 12.77 16.31 -8.19
C GLY A 67 14.00 16.06 -7.32
N LYS A 68 13.98 16.57 -6.08
CA LYS A 68 15.03 16.34 -5.08
C LYS A 68 15.19 14.86 -4.76
N TRP A 69 14.09 14.11 -4.67
CA TRP A 69 14.15 12.67 -4.44
C TRP A 69 14.89 11.97 -5.59
N LYS A 70 14.56 12.28 -6.85
CA LYS A 70 15.23 11.68 -8.02
C LYS A 70 16.72 11.99 -8.10
N GLU A 71 17.13 13.18 -7.67
CA GLU A 71 18.55 13.58 -7.62
C GLU A 71 19.35 12.73 -6.62
N MET A 72 18.71 12.26 -5.54
CA MET A 72 19.35 11.40 -4.54
C MET A 72 19.40 9.91 -4.94
N LEU A 73 18.68 9.50 -5.99
CA LEU A 73 18.63 8.09 -6.38
C LEU A 73 19.87 7.68 -7.19
N PRO A 74 20.52 6.55 -6.83
CA PRO A 74 21.82 6.16 -7.38
C PRO A 74 21.77 5.71 -8.84
N CYS A 75 20.61 5.28 -9.34
CA CYS A 75 20.42 4.88 -10.73
C CYS A 75 19.14 5.47 -11.33
N HIS A 76 19.15 5.60 -12.66
CA HIS A 76 18.11 6.29 -13.41
C HIS A 76 16.78 5.52 -13.40
N GLU A 77 16.83 4.19 -13.38
CA GLU A 77 15.67 3.29 -13.39
C GLU A 77 14.80 3.47 -12.13
N LEU A 78 15.41 3.77 -10.98
CA LEU A 78 14.68 3.98 -9.74
C LEU A 78 13.91 5.30 -9.72
N ARG A 79 14.27 6.26 -10.58
CA ARG A 79 13.62 7.58 -10.62
C ARG A 79 12.15 7.50 -10.99
N ALA A 80 11.76 6.47 -11.75
CA ALA A 80 10.37 6.22 -12.08
C ALA A 80 9.51 6.00 -10.83
N TYR A 81 10.03 5.34 -9.79
CA TYR A 81 9.28 5.08 -8.56
C TYR A 81 8.95 6.35 -7.78
N ALA A 82 9.79 7.39 -7.87
CA ALA A 82 9.50 8.68 -7.24
C ALA A 82 8.24 9.35 -7.83
N ASP A 83 7.90 9.06 -9.09
CA ASP A 83 6.70 9.58 -9.76
C ASP A 83 5.46 8.68 -9.62
N MET A 84 5.64 7.45 -9.11
CA MET A 84 4.56 6.47 -9.03
C MET A 84 3.70 6.62 -7.78
N TRP A 85 4.14 7.41 -6.80
CA TRP A 85 3.36 7.71 -5.61
C TRP A 85 2.11 8.51 -5.95
N ARG A 86 0.96 8.07 -5.44
CA ARG A 86 -0.33 8.73 -5.63
C ARG A 86 -1.02 8.90 -4.30
N PRO A 87 -1.77 9.98 -4.08
CA PRO A 87 -2.66 10.08 -2.93
C PRO A 87 -3.61 8.87 -2.87
N TYR A 88 -3.81 8.34 -1.68
CA TYR A 88 -4.81 7.31 -1.45
C TYR A 88 -6.21 7.91 -1.64
N ASP A 89 -6.95 7.43 -2.64
CA ASP A 89 -8.38 7.72 -2.79
C ASP A 89 -9.19 6.45 -2.48
N PRO A 90 -9.89 6.40 -1.33
CA PRO A 90 -10.71 5.23 -0.96
C PRO A 90 -11.84 4.95 -1.96
N ARG A 91 -12.21 5.90 -2.83
CA ARG A 91 -13.23 5.70 -3.89
C ARG A 91 -12.65 5.15 -5.19
N GLY A 92 -11.33 5.16 -5.35
CA GLY A 92 -10.64 4.67 -6.55
C GLY A 92 -10.36 3.17 -6.56
N LEU A 93 -10.46 2.51 -5.40
CA LEU A 93 -10.24 1.07 -5.25
C LEU A 93 -11.50 0.23 -5.55
N ALA A 94 -12.70 0.78 -5.28
CA ALA A 94 -13.98 0.08 -5.53
C ALA A 94 -14.33 -0.12 -7.04
N GLN A 95 -13.45 0.27 -7.96
CA GLN A 95 -13.67 0.19 -9.42
C GLN A 95 -12.58 -0.59 -10.17
N ARG A 96 -11.69 -1.31 -9.46
CA ARG A 96 -10.69 -2.19 -10.07
C ARG A 96 -11.07 -3.65 -9.91
#